data_AF-A0A2V8BPE3-F1
#
_entry.id   AF-A0A2V8BPE3-F1
#
_cell.length_a   1.000
_cell.length_b   1.000
_cell.length_c   1.000
_cell.angle_alpha   90.00
_cell.angle_beta   90.00
_cell.angle_gamma   90.00
#
_symmetry.space_group_name_H-M   'P 1'
#
loop_
_entity.id
_entity.type
_entity.pdbx_description
1 polymer ?
#
loop_
_entity_poly.entity_id
_entity_poly.type
_entity_poly.pdbx_seq_one_letter_code
_entity_poly.pdbx_strand_id
1 'polypeptide(L)'
;MTLFKDQWAGSHEFKTGFFGAPRSNRDQIYRAVNDGFILEEDRQIDPGNPAAGLTWFHRQTVSPATIRNIGVRDRDYGIYVQDTWKPLERISINAGVRADFIRRWDDVLNFQRMNTTVVGPRFGITYVVTKDAK
;
A
#
# COMPACT_ATOMS: atom_id res chain seq x y z
N MET A 1 -25.00 5.15 -1.52
CA MET A 1 -26.47 5.21 -1.65
C MET A 1 -27.06 4.00 -0.95
N THR A 2 -28.20 4.17 -0.29
CA THR A 2 -28.93 3.10 0.39
C THR A 2 -30.39 3.10 -0.08
N LEU A 3 -30.92 1.93 -0.43
CA LEU A 3 -32.30 1.73 -0.85
C LEU A 3 -32.94 0.66 0.04
N PHE A 4 -34.09 0.98 0.60
CA PHE A 4 -34.89 0.03 1.37
C PHE A 4 -36.04 -0.51 0.53
N LYS A 5 -36.29 -1.82 0.60
CA LYS A 5 -37.42 -2.46 -0.06
C LYS A 5 -38.02 -3.53 0.83
N ASP A 6 -39.29 -3.35 1.16
CA ASP A 6 -40.07 -4.32 1.92
C ASP A 6 -40.98 -5.16 1.03
N GLN A 7 -41.51 -6.23 1.62
CA GLN A 7 -42.46 -7.18 1.01
C GLN A 7 -41.89 -7.95 -0.18
N TRP A 8 -40.57 -8.14 -0.21
CA TRP A 8 -39.90 -8.98 -1.20
C TRP A 8 -39.29 -10.20 -0.52
N ALA A 9 -40.15 -11.15 -0.11
CA ALA A 9 -39.75 -12.28 0.73
C ALA A 9 -38.98 -11.86 2.00
N GLY A 10 -39.37 -10.73 2.60
CA GLY A 10 -38.67 -10.08 3.70
C GLY A 10 -38.49 -8.58 3.47
N SER A 11 -37.56 -7.99 4.23
CA SER A 11 -37.05 -6.63 4.01
C SER A 11 -35.63 -6.68 3.46
N HIS A 12 -35.30 -5.75 2.58
CA HIS A 12 -33.99 -5.59 1.96
C HIS A 12 -33.45 -4.19 2.19
N GLU A 13 -32.15 -4.11 2.45
CA GLU A 13 -31.40 -2.86 2.50
C GLU A 13 -30.21 -2.96 1.52
N PHE A 14 -30.41 -2.44 0.32
CA PHE A 14 -29.38 -2.39 -0.71
C PHE A 14 -28.45 -1.20 -0.48
N LYS A 15 -27.14 -1.47 -0.46
CA LYS A 15 -26.08 -0.47 -0.33
C LYS A 15 -25.15 -0.54 -1.52
N THR A 16 -24.85 0.62 -2.08
CA THR A 16 -23.81 0.76 -3.09
C THR A 16 -22.95 1.98 -2.80
N GLY A 17 -21.70 1.92 -3.26
CA GLY A 17 -20.78 3.03 -3.15
C GLY A 17 -19.54 2.82 -4.00
N PHE A 18 -18.71 3.86 -4.00
CA PHE A 18 -17.43 3.87 -4.69
C PHE A 18 -16.32 4.23 -3.70
N PHE A 19 -15.11 3.76 -4.00
CA PHE A 19 -13.87 4.14 -3.36
C PHE A 19 -12.94 4.69 -4.44
N GLY A 20 -12.23 5.77 -4.14
CA GLY A 20 -11.28 6.38 -5.07
C GLY A 20 -9.99 6.78 -4.39
N ALA A 21 -8.91 6.16 -4.82
CA ALA A 21 -7.54 6.59 -4.56
C ALA A 21 -6.87 6.86 -5.91
N PRO A 22 -7.19 7.99 -6.57
CA PRO A 22 -6.75 8.28 -7.94
C PRO A 22 -5.24 8.51 -8.04
N ARG A 23 -4.60 8.90 -6.93
CA ARG A 23 -3.16 9.14 -6.81
C ARG A 23 -2.68 8.67 -5.44
N SER A 24 -2.03 7.52 -5.41
CA SER A 24 -1.30 7.02 -4.25
C SER A 24 0.19 7.00 -4.61
N ASN A 25 0.87 8.08 -4.25
CA ASN A 25 2.26 8.30 -4.62
C ASN A 25 3.15 8.18 -3.40
N ARG A 26 4.31 7.54 -3.55
CA ARG A 26 5.33 7.49 -2.51
C ARG A 26 6.71 7.54 -3.14
N ASP A 27 7.50 8.51 -2.70
CA ASP A 27 8.89 8.65 -3.11
C ASP A 27 9.80 8.44 -1.92
N GLN A 28 10.91 7.73 -2.14
CA GLN A 28 11.98 7.59 -1.16
C GLN A 28 13.30 7.86 -1.85
N ILE A 29 14.11 8.67 -1.18
CA ILE A 29 15.45 9.03 -1.60
C ILE A 29 16.40 8.53 -0.51
N TYR A 30 17.31 7.66 -0.90
CA TYR A 30 18.49 7.34 -0.12
C TYR A 30 19.53 8.44 -0.33
N ARG A 31 20.10 8.95 0.77
CA ARG A 31 21.23 9.87 0.76
C ARG A 31 22.30 9.32 1.67
N ALA A 32 23.48 9.06 1.13
CA ALA A 32 24.67 8.81 1.91
C ALA A 32 25.06 10.11 2.65
N VAL A 33 25.54 9.95 3.88
CA VAL A 33 26.09 11.07 4.66
C VAL A 33 27.40 11.57 4.02
N ASN A 34 27.78 12.82 4.32
CA ASN A 34 29.02 13.44 3.84
C ASN A 34 29.26 13.27 2.32
N ASP A 35 28.20 13.42 1.52
CA ASP A 35 28.24 13.25 0.06
C ASP A 35 28.87 11.93 -0.41
N GLY A 36 28.69 10.86 0.38
CA GLY A 36 29.18 9.52 0.07
C GLY A 36 30.58 9.23 0.61
N PHE A 37 31.26 10.18 1.24
CA PHE A 37 32.53 9.92 1.89
C PHE A 37 32.35 9.13 3.20
N ILE A 38 33.04 8.00 3.35
CA ILE A 38 32.97 7.16 4.56
C ILE A 38 34.25 7.31 5.39
N LEU A 39 35.39 6.95 4.82
CA LEU A 39 36.67 6.88 5.51
C LEU A 39 37.81 7.07 4.53
N GLU A 40 38.88 7.70 5.02
CA GLU A 40 40.19 7.73 4.39
C GLU A 40 41.23 7.37 5.45
N GLU A 41 42.05 6.39 5.11
CA GLU A 41 43.19 5.96 5.88
C GLU A 41 44.44 6.42 5.16
N ASP A 42 45.26 7.17 5.88
CA ASP A 42 46.54 7.66 5.42
C ASP A 42 47.66 6.84 6.04
N ARG A 43 48.76 6.70 5.30
CA ARG A 43 50.01 6.13 5.80
C ARG A 43 51.14 7.14 5.69
N GLN A 44 52.14 7.02 6.56
CA GLN A 44 53.36 7.80 6.43
C GLN A 44 54.10 7.44 5.13
N ILE A 45 54.58 8.45 4.40
CA ILE A 45 55.32 8.25 3.14
C ILE A 45 56.62 7.48 3.42
N ASP A 46 57.33 7.87 4.48
CA ASP A 46 58.52 7.21 4.98
C ASP A 46 58.40 7.04 6.50
N PRO A 47 58.23 5.80 7.02
CA PRO A 47 58.12 5.54 8.45
C PRO A 47 59.32 6.00 9.28
N GLY A 48 60.51 6.10 8.68
CA GLY A 48 61.72 6.59 9.34
C GLY A 48 61.84 8.11 9.40
N ASN A 49 60.99 8.84 8.66
CA ASN A 49 61.04 10.30 8.53
C ASN A 49 59.65 10.95 8.72
N PRO A 50 59.30 11.40 9.94
CA PRO A 50 58.02 12.08 10.21
C PRO A 50 57.77 13.35 9.40
N ALA A 51 58.83 14.02 8.92
CA ALA A 51 58.70 15.24 8.11
C ALA A 51 58.33 14.96 6.64
N ALA A 52 58.38 13.70 6.19
CA ALA A 52 58.02 13.31 4.83
C ALA A 52 56.51 13.44 4.55
N GLY A 53 55.67 13.53 5.58
CA GLY A 53 54.22 13.65 5.46
C GLY A 53 53.50 12.31 5.27
N LEU A 54 52.22 12.42 4.89
CA LEU A 54 51.30 11.30 4.72
C LEU A 54 50.89 11.15 3.24
N THR A 55 50.58 9.93 2.83
CA THR A 55 49.95 9.61 1.55
C THR A 55 48.75 8.72 1.78
N TRP A 56 47.74 8.87 0.93
CA TRP A 56 46.56 8.03 0.94
C TRP A 56 46.96 6.54 0.84
N PHE A 57 46.33 5.71 1.66
CA PHE A 57 46.49 4.26 1.63
C PHE A 57 45.20 3.57 1.17
N HIS A 58 44.07 3.98 1.74
CA HIS A 58 42.78 3.38 1.44
C HIS A 58 41.67 4.41 1.64
N ARG A 59 40.73 4.48 0.69
CA ARG A 59 39.57 5.38 0.76
C ARG A 59 38.31 4.61 0.42
N GLN A 60 37.27 4.80 1.24
CA GLN A 60 35.95 4.22 1.03
C GLN A 60 34.93 5.31 0.74
N THR A 61 34.22 5.15 -0.37
CA THR A 61 33.17 6.07 -0.82
C THR A 61 31.96 5.32 -1.35
N VAL A 62 30.78 5.91 -1.22
CA VAL A 62 29.54 5.48 -1.87
C VAL A 62 29.24 6.41 -3.03
N SER A 63 29.04 5.84 -4.21
CA SER A 63 28.61 6.56 -5.40
C SER A 63 27.54 5.75 -6.14
N PRO A 64 26.37 6.33 -6.49
CA PRO A 64 25.97 7.72 -6.21
C PRO A 64 25.69 7.98 -4.73
N ALA A 65 26.02 9.18 -4.24
CA ALA A 65 25.72 9.60 -2.87
C ALA A 65 24.21 9.85 -2.64
N THR A 66 23.43 10.05 -3.70
CA THR A 66 21.98 10.23 -3.64
C THR A 66 21.31 9.37 -4.70
N ILE A 67 20.35 8.53 -4.29
CA ILE A 67 19.62 7.62 -5.17
C ILE A 67 18.15 7.65 -4.81
N ARG A 68 17.27 7.81 -5.80
CA ARG A 68 15.83 7.56 -5.61
C ARG A 68 15.58 6.07 -5.71
N ASN A 69 15.38 5.40 -4.57
CA ASN A 69 15.19 3.95 -4.51
C ASN A 69 13.70 3.55 -4.55
N ILE A 70 12.77 4.46 -4.24
CA ILE A 70 11.34 4.22 -4.40
C ILE A 70 10.70 5.37 -5.18
N GLY A 71 9.92 5.02 -6.20
CA GLY A 71 9.08 5.93 -6.96
C GLY A 71 7.76 5.27 -7.31
N VAL A 72 6.80 5.33 -6.41
CA VAL A 72 5.50 4.64 -6.54
C VAL A 72 4.49 5.61 -7.14
N ARG A 73 3.77 5.18 -8.19
CA ARG A 73 2.66 5.91 -8.80
C ARG A 73 1.47 4.96 -8.96
N ASP A 74 0.70 4.81 -7.90
CA ASP A 74 -0.38 3.84 -7.84
C ASP A 74 -1.74 4.55 -7.94
N ARG A 75 -2.74 3.80 -8.43
CA ARG A 75 -4.16 4.20 -8.43
C ARG A 75 -5.03 2.99 -8.12
N ASP A 76 -6.10 3.24 -7.38
CA ASP A 76 -7.07 2.22 -6.99
C ASP A 76 -8.48 2.83 -7.00
N TYR A 77 -9.41 2.10 -7.63
CA TYR A 77 -10.83 2.46 -7.66
C TYR A 77 -11.65 1.25 -7.28
N GLY A 78 -12.52 1.42 -6.30
CA GLY A 78 -13.42 0.37 -5.84
C GLY A 78 -14.87 0.71 -6.16
N ILE A 79 -15.66 -0.29 -6.51
CA ILE A 79 -17.12 -0.20 -6.53
C ILE A 79 -17.69 -1.38 -5.76
N TYR A 80 -18.81 -1.17 -5.08
CA TYR A 80 -19.48 -2.25 -4.34
C TYR A 80 -20.99 -2.18 -4.43
N VAL A 81 -21.59 -3.36 -4.29
CA VAL A 81 -23.01 -3.56 -4.04
C VAL A 81 -23.16 -4.59 -2.93
N GLN A 82 -24.05 -4.31 -1.99
CA GLN A 82 -24.36 -5.17 -0.85
C GLN A 82 -25.86 -5.13 -0.60
N ASP A 83 -26.39 -6.22 -0.07
CA ASP A 83 -27.77 -6.34 0.38
C ASP A 83 -27.78 -6.95 1.78
N THR A 84 -28.58 -6.36 2.66
CA THR A 84 -28.97 -6.95 3.93
C THR A 84 -30.43 -7.39 3.80
N TRP A 85 -30.64 -8.70 3.66
CA TRP A 85 -31.95 -9.33 3.55
C TRP A 85 -32.40 -9.89 4.90
N LYS A 86 -33.58 -9.50 5.35
CA LYS A 86 -34.24 -10.04 6.54
C LYS A 86 -35.51 -10.80 6.13
N PRO A 87 -35.41 -12.10 5.80
CA PRO A 87 -36.56 -12.90 5.38
C PRO A 87 -37.57 -13.13 6.51
N LEU A 88 -37.07 -13.20 7.75
CA LEU A 88 -37.84 -13.39 8.97
C LEU A 88 -37.29 -12.43 10.03
N GLU A 89 -38.10 -12.08 11.03
CA GLU A 89 -37.71 -11.11 12.09
C GLU A 89 -36.38 -11.44 12.79
N ARG A 90 -36.01 -12.73 12.84
CA ARG A 90 -34.81 -13.20 13.53
C ARG A 90 -33.67 -13.64 12.62
N ILE A 91 -33.86 -13.60 11.31
CA ILE A 91 -32.82 -13.99 10.35
C ILE A 91 -32.38 -12.75 9.59
N SER A 92 -31.08 -12.51 9.53
CA SER A 92 -30.48 -11.52 8.64
C SER A 92 -29.40 -12.18 7.80
N ILE A 93 -29.48 -12.01 6.48
CA ILE A 93 -28.50 -12.48 5.52
C ILE A 93 -27.87 -11.25 4.89
N ASN A 94 -26.55 -11.17 4.94
CA ASN A 94 -25.78 -10.12 4.31
C ASN A 94 -25.03 -10.73 3.13
N ALA A 95 -25.25 -10.21 1.94
CA ALA A 95 -24.55 -10.65 0.73
C ALA A 95 -24.03 -9.43 -0.03
N GLY A 96 -22.88 -9.54 -0.65
CA GLY A 96 -22.41 -8.49 -1.54
C GLY A 96 -21.06 -8.76 -2.14
N VAL A 97 -20.64 -7.84 -3.00
CA VAL A 97 -19.39 -7.94 -3.74
C VAL A 97 -18.77 -6.56 -3.88
N ARG A 98 -17.44 -6.51 -3.82
CA ARG A 98 -16.64 -5.34 -4.18
C ARG A 98 -15.66 -5.73 -5.27
N ALA A 99 -15.52 -4.88 -6.27
CA ALA A 99 -14.47 -4.98 -7.27
C ALA A 99 -13.53 -3.77 -7.13
N ASP A 100 -12.23 -4.03 -7.05
CA ASP A 100 -11.18 -3.02 -6.97
C ASP A 100 -10.29 -3.11 -8.22
N PHE A 101 -10.11 -1.98 -8.91
CA PHE A 101 -9.35 -1.82 -10.14
C PHE A 101 -8.01 -1.16 -9.82
N ILE A 102 -6.98 -2.00 -9.66
CA ILE A 102 -5.69 -1.59 -9.11
C ILE A 102 -4.67 -1.49 -10.23
N ARG A 103 -4.01 -0.34 -10.35
CA ARG A 103 -2.82 -0.18 -11.19
C ARG A 103 -1.68 0.40 -10.37
N ARG A 104 -0.52 -0.26 -10.44
CA ARG A 104 0.70 0.15 -9.74
C ARG A 104 1.84 0.34 -10.73
N TRP A 105 2.50 1.49 -10.67
CA TRP A 105 3.59 1.85 -11.56
C TRP A 105 4.85 2.15 -10.75
N ASP A 106 5.98 1.67 -11.23
CA ASP A 106 7.30 2.02 -10.74
C ASP A 106 7.92 3.10 -11.64
N ASP A 107 8.11 4.27 -11.06
CA ASP A 107 8.64 5.46 -11.71
C ASP A 107 10.18 5.50 -11.72
N VAL A 108 10.85 4.65 -10.92
CA VAL A 108 12.32 4.57 -10.90
C VAL A 108 12.81 3.72 -12.06
N LEU A 109 12.25 2.52 -12.20
CA LEU A 109 12.61 1.58 -13.28
C LEU A 109 11.65 1.67 -14.49
N ASN A 110 10.66 2.56 -14.43
CA ASN A 110 9.72 2.87 -15.49
C ASN A 110 8.94 1.64 -16.02
N PHE A 111 8.34 0.87 -15.13
CA PHE A 111 7.54 -0.30 -15.51
C PHE A 111 6.28 -0.48 -14.67
N GLN A 112 5.33 -1.23 -15.20
CA GLN A 112 4.09 -1.56 -14.50
C GLN A 112 4.32 -2.75 -13.56
N ARG A 113 4.17 -2.51 -12.25
CA ARG A 113 4.28 -3.57 -11.24
C ARG A 113 3.03 -4.42 -11.13
N MET A 114 1.86 -3.81 -11.36
CA MET A 114 0.57 -4.48 -11.18
C MET A 114 -0.51 -3.80 -12.03
N ASN A 115 -1.35 -4.60 -12.66
CA ASN A 115 -2.60 -4.16 -13.27
C ASN A 115 -3.58 -5.32 -13.15
N THR A 116 -4.50 -5.22 -12.19
CA THR A 116 -5.40 -6.32 -11.88
C THR A 116 -6.71 -5.81 -11.30
N THR A 117 -7.72 -6.67 -11.40
CA THR A 117 -9.00 -6.49 -10.76
C THR A 117 -9.11 -7.49 -9.62
N VAL A 118 -9.37 -7.02 -8.41
CA VAL A 118 -9.60 -7.87 -7.24
C VAL A 118 -11.10 -7.88 -6.95
N VAL A 119 -11.67 -9.08 -6.83
CA VAL A 119 -13.10 -9.25 -6.50
C VAL A 119 -13.20 -9.84 -5.09
N GLY A 120 -13.84 -9.09 -4.20
CA GLY A 120 -14.07 -9.46 -2.79
C GLY A 120 -15.55 -9.75 -2.52
N PRO A 121 -15.98 -11.03 -2.53
CA PRO A 121 -17.32 -11.39 -2.07
C PRO A 121 -17.43 -11.21 -0.55
N ARG A 122 -18.64 -10.91 -0.07
CA ARG A 122 -19.00 -10.83 1.36
C ARG A 122 -20.29 -11.60 1.56
N PHE A 123 -20.28 -12.47 2.56
CA PHE A 123 -21.45 -13.25 2.94
C PHE A 123 -21.48 -13.42 4.46
N GLY A 124 -22.66 -13.31 5.05
CA GLY A 124 -22.87 -13.54 6.47
C GLY A 124 -24.33 -13.84 6.78
N ILE A 125 -24.57 -14.70 7.75
CA ILE A 125 -25.90 -15.02 8.26
C ILE A 125 -25.90 -14.74 9.75
N THR A 126 -26.96 -14.12 10.24
CA THR A 126 -27.20 -13.89 11.66
C THR A 126 -28.56 -14.45 12.02
N TYR A 127 -28.63 -15.17 13.13
CA TYR A 127 -29.86 -15.67 13.73
C TYR A 127 -29.97 -15.20 15.16
N VAL A 128 -31.06 -14.53 15.50
CA VAL A 128 -31.36 -14.11 16.87
C VAL A 128 -32.08 -15.25 17.59
N VAL A 129 -31.41 -15.86 18.57
CA VAL A 129 -31.89 -17.07 19.26
C VAL A 129 -33.12 -16.76 20.11
N THR A 130 -33.06 -15.70 20.89
CA THR A 130 -34.13 -15.26 21.81
C THR A 130 -34.99 -14.17 21.15
N LYS A 131 -36.24 -14.00 21.61
CA LYS A 131 -37.13 -12.95 21.06
C LYS A 131 -36.66 -11.54 21.43
N ASP A 132 -35.95 -11.43 22.54
CA ASP A 132 -35.47 -10.19 23.14
C ASP A 132 -34.00 -9.87 22.79
N ALA A 133 -33.38 -10.67 21.90
CA ALA A 133 -32.00 -10.49 21.45
C ALA A 133 -30.97 -10.42 22.59
N LYS A 134 -31.26 -11.10 23.71
CA LYS A 134 -30.37 -11.32 24.85
C LYS A 134 -29.74 -12.70 24.82
#